data_AF-A0A4Z1B986-F1
#
_entry.id   AF-A0A4Z1B986-F1
#
_cell.length_a   1.000
_cell.length_b   1.000
_cell.length_c   1.000
_cell.angle_alpha   90.00
_cell.angle_beta   90.00
_cell.angle_gamma   90.00
#
_symmetry.space_group_name_H-M   'P 1'
#
loop_
_entity.id
_entity.type
_entity.pdbx_description
1 polymer ?
#
loop_
_entity_poly.entity_id
_entity_poly.type
_entity_poly.pdbx_seq_one_letter_code
_entity_poly.pdbx_strand_id
1 'polypeptide(L)' 'MKKLFLIFNSALCLMLFFKNRQLKKEHNFFLTNIESEEDKLDEMGLCKDKDGNIHPKEEAFE' A
#
# COMPACT_ATOMS: atom_id res chain seq x y z
N MET A 1 16.82 -28.13 23.35
CA MET A 1 15.45 -27.71 23.00
C MET A 1 15.28 -26.19 22.93
N LYS A 2 15.28 -25.44 24.04
CA LYS A 2 15.03 -23.98 24.04
C LYS A 2 15.99 -23.15 23.16
N LYS A 3 17.29 -23.50 23.15
CA LYS A 3 18.31 -22.84 22.31
C LYS A 3 18.06 -23.04 20.80
N LEU A 4 17.58 -24.23 20.41
CA LEU A 4 17.25 -24.53 19.01
C LEU A 4 16.01 -23.74 18.55
N PHE A 5 15.03 -23.60 19.44
CA PHE A 5 13.84 -22.79 19.16
C PHE A 5 14.22 -21.32 18.94
N LEU A 6 15.16 -20.79 19.72
CA LEU A 6 15.65 -19.43 19.59
C LEU A 6 16.35 -19.22 18.25
N ILE A 7 17.26 -20.12 17.87
CA ILE A 7 17.96 -20.09 16.57
C ILE A 7 16.97 -20.16 15.41
N PHE A 8 15.98 -21.06 15.48
CA PHE A 8 14.98 -21.21 14.43
C PHE A 8 14.13 -19.94 14.27
N ASN A 9 13.69 -19.33 15.38
CA ASN A 9 12.94 -18.07 15.34
C ASN A 9 13.79 -16.92 14.79
N SER A 10 15.06 -16.82 15.18
CA SER A 10 15.96 -15.80 14.64
C SER A 10 16.18 -15.98 13.14
N ALA A 11 16.36 -17.22 12.67
CA ALA A 11 16.49 -17.52 11.24
C ALA A 11 15.21 -17.18 10.46
N LEU A 12 14.03 -17.50 11.02
CA LEU A 12 12.74 -17.17 10.43
C LEU A 12 12.54 -15.65 10.32
N CYS A 13 12.85 -14.90 11.39
CA CYS A 13 12.77 -13.44 11.40
C CYS A 13 13.70 -12.82 10.34
N LEU A 14 14.93 -13.31 10.22
CA LEU A 14 15.87 -12.85 9.20
C LEU A 14 15.35 -13.13 7.79
N MET A 15 14.84 -14.33 7.53
CA MET A 15 14.27 -14.69 6.24
C MET A 15 13.09 -13.77 5.85
N LEU A 16 12.17 -13.53 6.79
CA LEU A 16 11.04 -12.63 6.57
C LEU A 16 11.49 -11.19 6.33
N PHE A 17 12.50 -10.71 7.07
CA PHE A 17 13.07 -9.39 6.88
C PHE A 17 13.66 -9.21 5.48
N PHE A 18 14.45 -10.17 4.99
CA PHE A 18 15.02 -10.12 3.64
C PHE A 18 13.94 -10.18 2.56
N LYS A 19 12.93 -11.05 2.71
CA LYS A 19 11.81 -11.14 1.78
C LYS A 19 11.03 -9.82 1.69
N ASN A 20 10.74 -9.19 2.83
CA ASN A 20 10.08 -7.88 2.86
C ASN A 20 10.93 -6.80 2.19
N ARG A 21 12.25 -6.80 2.39
CA ARG A 21 13.15 -5.86 1.74
C ARG A 21 13.19 -6.05 0.22
N GLN A 22 13.15 -7.29 -0.24
CA GLN A 22 13.08 -7.62 -1.67
C GLN A 22 11.75 -7.15 -2.28
N LEU A 23 10.62 -7.46 -1.64
CA LEU A 23 9.30 -7.03 -2.09
C LEU A 23 9.18 -5.50 -2.17
N LYS A 24 9.73 -4.77 -1.19
CA LYS A 24 9.78 -3.30 -1.23
C LYS A 24 10.59 -2.77 -2.42
N LYS A 25 11.69 -3.45 -2.79
CA LYS A 25 12.54 -3.05 -3.91
C LYS A 25 11.91 -3.37 -5.27
N GLU A 26 11.21 -4.50 -5.37
CA GLU A 26 10.62 -4.97 -6.63
C GLU A 26 9.33 -4.23 -6.99
N HIS A 27 8.49 -3.94 -5.98
CA HIS A 27 7.16 -3.36 -6.20
C HIS A 27 7.05 -1.89 -5.76
N ASN A 28 8.14 -1.27 -5.28
CA ASN A 28 8.12 0.09 -4.72
C ASN A 28 6.97 0.31 -3.72
N PHE A 29 6.65 -0.70 -2.89
CA PHE A 29 5.64 -0.54 -1.84
C PHE A 29 6.19 0.43 -0.78
N PHE A 30 5.84 1.71 -0.90
CA PHE A 30 5.96 2.62 0.22
C PHE A 30 4.81 2.35 1.19
N LEU A 31 5.06 2.47 2.51
CA LEU A 31 3.98 2.44 3.50
C LEU A 31 2.95 3.58 3.30
N THR A 32 3.31 4.56 2.47
CA THR A 32 2.49 5.67 2.00
C THR A 32 1.75 5.39 0.69
N ASN A 33 1.96 4.24 0.02
CA ASN A 33 1.23 3.87 -1.20
C ASN A 33 -0.17 3.29 -0.90
N ILE A 34 -0.80 3.74 0.18
CA ILE A 34 -2.25 3.64 0.28
C ILE A 34 -2.76 4.80 -0.56
N GLU A 35 -2.77 4.60 -1.89
CA GLU A 35 -3.52 5.49 -2.77
C GLU A 35 -4.97 5.46 -2.27
N SER A 36 -5.43 6.60 -1.79
CA SER A 36 -6.83 6.75 -1.45
C SER A 36 -7.65 6.61 -2.73
N GLU A 37 -8.93 6.25 -2.58
CA GLU A 37 -9.86 6.24 -3.71
C GLU A 37 -9.88 7.63 -4.39
N GLU A 38 -9.70 8.69 -3.60
CA GLU A 38 -9.62 10.09 -4.06
C GLU A 38 -8.40 10.34 -4.95
N ASP A 39 -7.22 9.82 -4.57
CA ASP A 39 -5.99 9.97 -5.38
C ASP A 39 -6.15 9.31 -6.75
N LYS A 40 -6.80 8.15 -6.80
CA LYS A 40 -7.07 7.43 -8.06
C LYS A 40 -8.10 8.14 -8.93
N LEU A 41 -9.12 8.73 -8.31
CA LEU A 41 -10.11 9.52 -9.03
C LEU A 41 -9.48 10.79 -9.60
N ASP A 42 -8.59 11.43 -8.85
CA ASP A 42 -7.85 12.61 -9.31
C ASP A 42 -6.99 12.32 -10.55
N GLU A 43 -6.23 11.22 -10.56
CA GLU A 43 -5.47 10.79 -11.74
C GLU A 43 -6.34 10.58 -12.99
N MET A 44 -7.60 10.19 -12.80
CA MET A 44 -8.57 9.99 -13.88
C MET A 44 -9.36 11.25 -14.25
N GLY A 45 -9.10 12.40 -13.60
CA GLY A 45 -9.87 13.63 -13.79
C GLY A 45 -11.27 13.58 -13.21
N LEU A 46 -11.50 12.71 -12.23
CA LEU A 46 -12.79 12.47 -11.58
C LEU A 46 -12.79 12.96 -10.12
N CYS A 47 -13.97 13.17 -9.55
CA CYS A 47 -14.16 13.44 -8.12
C CYS A 47 -15.41 12.72 -7.61
N LYS A 48 -15.48 12.50 -6.30
CA LYS A 48 -16.63 11.89 -5.64
C LYS A 48 -17.41 12.98 -4.88
N ASP A 49 -18.71 13.05 -5.11
CA ASP A 49 -19.59 13.97 -4.40
C ASP A 49 -19.91 13.48 -2.97
N LYS A 50 -20.65 14.29 -2.22
CA LYS A 50 -21.05 13.98 -0.83
C LYS A 50 -22.03 12.79 -0.74
N ASP A 51 -22.71 12.48 -1.83
CA ASP A 51 -23.67 11.37 -1.94
C ASP A 51 -22.99 10.08 -2.43
N GLY A 52 -21.70 10.16 -2.77
CA GLY A 52 -20.87 9.03 -3.20
C GLY A 52 -20.85 8.78 -4.71
N ASN A 53 -21.45 9.64 -5.53
CA ASN A 53 -21.41 9.51 -6.99
C ASN A 53 -20.12 10.11 -7.56
N ILE A 54 -19.64 9.54 -8.66
CA ILE A 54 -18.39 9.93 -9.32
C ILE A 54 -18.72 10.81 -10.53
N HIS A 55 -18.10 11.97 -10.61
CA HIS A 55 -18.29 12.95 -11.69
C HIS A 55 -16.97 13.41 -12.27
N PRO A 56 -16.93 13.85 -13.54
CA PRO A 56 -15.81 14.60 -14.08
C PRO A 56 -15.56 15.87 -13.25
N LYS A 57 -14.29 16.19 -12.99
CA LYS A 57 -13.93 17.42 -12.27
C LYS A 57 -14.42 18.69 -12.98
N GLU A 58 -14.56 18.66 -14.30
CA GLU A 58 -15.04 19.79 -15.10
C GLU A 58 -16.50 20.15 -14.81
N GLU A 59 -17.34 19.17 -14.45
CA GLU A 59 -18.76 19.35 -14.18
C GLU A 59 -19.05 19.78 -12.73
N ALA A 60 -18.07 19.63 -11.82
CA ALA A 60 -18.23 19.94 -10.39
C ALA A 60 -18.04 21.42 -10.04
N PHE A 61 -17.64 22.26 -11.01
CA PHE A 61 -17.40 23.70 -10.83
C PHE A 61 -18.37 24.59 -11.63
N GLU A 62 -19.40 24.03 -12.27
CA GLU A 62 -20.52 24.78 -12.85
C GLU A 62 -21.68 24.99 -11.86
#